data_AF-A0A810QGJ3-F1
#
_entry.id   AF-A0A810QGJ3-F1
#
_cell.length_a   1.000
_cell.length_b   1.000
_cell.length_c   1.000
_cell.angle_alpha   90.00
_cell.angle_beta   90.00
_cell.angle_gamma   90.00
#
_symmetry.space_group_name_H-M   'P 1'
#
loop_
_entity.id
_entity.type
_entity.pdbx_description
1 polymer ?
#
loop_
_entity_poly.entity_id
_entity_poly.type
_entity_poly.pdbx_seq_one_letter_code
_entity_poly.pdbx_strand_id
1 'polypeptide(L)'
;MMNETLIPEEPPKKKFPRLGKRGKIAAGALAVVVLAALVLPRLGQGTAAAVLPYQLYQAARQNLTVSVSGSATLEPADSYQVTTLISGTIQDAPFEEGAMVEKGALLYAMDHSDAQDSVNRANLSREQAQVSYQQAQEALHPTASISGTINEVFVHDGDSVSAGTALARIMGSTDLTIDFLFPYAEPSAFYVGQAATVYIGEFEAPVQGTVVSVSDSTTITSNGKSSSSVRVKLDNPGVVSDSYTASAVIGTYTSYGNSHITMGSSATVYASGSGTVTGFDKLAGSSVTKGEVLCTVESEAIRSQIENARLSLESARLSASTASGNLEDYNITSPISGTVIEKNFKAGDKVDGVSSGTLAVIYDLSCLKMEMDVSELDIGKVQVGQRVEITANALPGEVFTGTVEKVSINGTTTNGFTNYPVTISVTDYGELKPGMNVSATILCDSAENALCVPVDAVARGNTVLVPAAGALSEDGASVADPSKLEERQVVLGRSNAEYIEITSGLEEGETVAYMEQSAEVGG
;
A
#
# COMPACT_ATOMS: atom_id res chain seq x y z
N MET A 1 -51.39 -1.15 37.93
CA MET A 1 -52.69 -1.75 38.26
C MET A 1 -52.68 -3.19 37.77
N MET A 2 -53.40 -4.03 38.52
CA MET A 2 -53.36 -5.50 38.58
C MET A 2 -53.83 -6.24 37.32
N ASN A 3 -53.39 -7.51 37.24
CA ASN A 3 -54.08 -8.72 36.73
C ASN A 3 -54.35 -8.80 35.20
N GLU A 4 -54.38 -9.96 34.53
CA GLU A 4 -54.37 -11.38 34.95
C GLU A 4 -53.95 -12.25 33.75
N THR A 5 -53.41 -13.42 34.07
CA THR A 5 -53.12 -14.61 33.25
C THR A 5 -54.15 -15.00 32.19
N LEU A 6 -53.68 -15.48 31.02
CA LEU A 6 -54.30 -16.55 30.21
C LEU A 6 -53.31 -17.08 29.12
N ILE A 7 -53.06 -18.39 29.14
CA ILE A 7 -52.56 -19.25 28.04
C ILE A 7 -53.65 -20.35 27.89
N PRO A 8 -53.75 -21.19 26.82
CA PRO A 8 -53.25 -21.17 25.43
C PRO A 8 -54.37 -21.41 24.38
N GLU A 9 -54.08 -21.29 23.07
CA GLU A 9 -54.82 -22.04 22.04
C GLU A 9 -53.99 -22.23 20.75
N GLU A 10 -53.71 -23.50 20.40
CA GLU A 10 -53.32 -23.96 19.05
C GLU A 10 -54.60 -24.28 18.26
N PRO A 11 -54.70 -23.94 16.96
CA PRO A 11 -54.89 -25.01 15.93
C PRO A 11 -54.42 -24.60 14.49
N PRO A 12 -54.62 -25.40 13.40
CA PRO A 12 -54.83 -26.85 13.26
C PRO A 12 -53.95 -27.56 12.19
N LYS A 13 -53.82 -28.89 12.32
CA LYS A 13 -53.37 -29.83 11.25
C LYS A 13 -54.48 -30.11 10.21
N LYS A 14 -54.14 -30.12 8.91
CA LYS A 14 -55.01 -30.53 7.78
C LYS A 14 -54.86 -32.01 7.40
N LYS A 15 -55.92 -32.53 6.78
CA LYS A 15 -56.41 -33.92 6.69
C LYS A 15 -55.85 -34.74 5.50
N PHE A 16 -55.71 -36.05 5.68
CA PHE A 16 -55.76 -37.05 4.59
C PHE A 16 -57.16 -37.70 4.52
N PRO A 17 -57.70 -38.01 3.32
CA PRO A 17 -59.08 -38.48 3.18
C PRO A 17 -59.22 -39.98 3.48
N ARG A 18 -60.32 -40.32 4.16
CA ARG A 18 -60.82 -41.68 4.41
C ARG A 18 -61.56 -42.21 3.18
N LEU A 19 -61.22 -43.42 2.72
CA LEU A 19 -62.01 -44.14 1.71
C LEU A 19 -63.17 -44.88 2.38
N GLY A 20 -64.38 -44.62 1.88
CA GLY A 20 -65.64 -45.13 2.39
C GLY A 20 -66.00 -46.55 1.91
N LYS A 21 -66.80 -47.21 2.75
CA LYS A 21 -67.39 -48.54 2.55
C LYS A 21 -68.25 -48.59 1.29
N ARG A 22 -67.79 -49.32 0.26
CA ARG A 22 -68.60 -50.13 -0.69
C ARG A 22 -67.63 -51.00 -1.50
N GLY A 23 -67.67 -52.32 -1.26
CA GLY A 23 -66.80 -53.29 -1.96
C GLY A 23 -66.39 -54.51 -1.13
N LYS A 24 -67.24 -55.00 -0.22
CA LYS A 24 -66.94 -56.17 0.65
C LYS A 24 -67.36 -57.53 0.06
N ILE A 25 -67.30 -57.74 -1.26
CA ILE A 25 -67.68 -59.03 -1.88
C ILE A 25 -66.65 -59.55 -2.90
N ALA A 26 -65.39 -59.13 -2.79
CA ALA A 26 -64.30 -59.63 -3.63
C ALA A 26 -63.08 -60.18 -2.84
N ALA A 27 -63.23 -60.40 -1.53
CA ALA A 27 -62.16 -60.85 -0.63
C ALA A 27 -62.33 -62.30 -0.12
N GLY A 28 -63.39 -63.01 -0.52
CA GLY A 28 -63.71 -64.35 0.02
C GLY A 28 -63.28 -65.53 -0.85
N ALA A 29 -62.95 -65.33 -2.13
CA ALA A 29 -62.71 -66.44 -3.07
C ALA A 29 -61.23 -66.65 -3.45
N LEU A 30 -60.32 -65.72 -3.11
CA LEU A 30 -58.88 -65.85 -3.41
C LEU A 30 -58.09 -66.51 -2.26
N ALA A 31 -58.65 -66.57 -1.04
CA ALA A 31 -57.97 -67.09 0.15
C ALA A 31 -57.92 -68.63 0.22
N VAL A 32 -58.76 -69.34 -0.55
CA VAL A 32 -58.83 -70.82 -0.53
C VAL A 32 -57.90 -71.47 -1.56
N VAL A 33 -57.46 -70.74 -2.59
CA VAL A 33 -56.52 -71.26 -3.61
C VAL A 33 -55.05 -71.09 -3.18
N VAL A 34 -54.74 -70.11 -2.32
CA VAL A 34 -53.37 -69.89 -1.82
C VAL A 34 -53.02 -70.82 -0.65
N LEU A 35 -54.00 -71.26 0.14
CA LEU A 35 -53.77 -72.14 1.30
C LEU A 35 -53.65 -73.63 0.96
N ALA A 36 -54.11 -74.08 -0.21
CA ALA A 36 -53.97 -75.47 -0.66
C ALA A 36 -52.64 -75.76 -1.39
N ALA A 37 -51.84 -74.73 -1.71
CA ALA A 37 -50.52 -74.88 -2.31
C ALA A 37 -49.37 -74.93 -1.28
N LEU A 38 -49.67 -74.80 0.02
CA LEU A 38 -48.67 -74.57 1.07
C LEU A 38 -48.45 -75.74 2.05
N VAL A 39 -49.07 -76.92 1.88
CA VAL A 39 -48.90 -78.05 2.82
C VAL A 39 -48.72 -79.40 2.11
N LEU A 40 -47.47 -79.65 1.69
CA LEU A 40 -46.72 -80.93 1.55
C LEU A 40 -47.14 -81.98 0.49
N PRO A 41 -46.19 -82.83 -0.02
CA PRO A 41 -44.74 -82.86 0.20
C PRO A 41 -43.89 -82.88 -1.09
N ARG A 42 -42.84 -82.08 -1.14
CA ARG A 42 -41.59 -82.50 -1.80
C ARG A 42 -40.57 -82.82 -0.71
N LEU A 43 -40.61 -84.08 -0.28
CA LEU A 43 -39.41 -84.75 0.21
C LEU A 43 -38.38 -84.73 -0.94
N GLY A 44 -37.16 -84.30 -0.64
CA GLY A 44 -36.02 -84.40 -1.56
C GLY A 44 -35.38 -83.06 -1.93
N GLN A 45 -35.04 -82.23 -0.94
CA GLN A 45 -33.93 -81.29 -1.09
C GLN A 45 -33.10 -81.41 0.18
N GLY A 46 -31.90 -81.99 0.02
CA GLY A 46 -30.86 -81.87 1.03
C GLY A 46 -30.65 -80.40 1.33
N THR A 47 -30.32 -80.10 2.58
CA THR A 47 -29.76 -78.82 2.99
C THR A 47 -28.52 -78.55 2.16
N ALA A 48 -28.68 -77.85 1.03
CA ALA A 48 -27.56 -77.18 0.39
C ALA A 48 -27.14 -76.09 1.38
N ALA A 49 -26.00 -76.30 2.03
CA ALA A 49 -25.32 -75.26 2.77
C ALA A 49 -25.23 -74.04 1.86
N ALA A 50 -25.54 -72.86 2.39
CA ALA A 50 -25.30 -71.61 1.67
C ALA A 50 -23.81 -71.56 1.33
N VAL A 51 -23.49 -71.73 0.04
CA VAL A 51 -22.12 -71.57 -0.46
C VAL A 51 -21.83 -70.08 -0.32
N LEU A 52 -20.99 -69.73 0.66
CA LEU A 52 -20.46 -68.38 0.76
C LEU A 52 -19.67 -68.11 -0.53
N PRO A 53 -20.00 -67.05 -1.30
CA PRO A 53 -19.29 -66.76 -2.55
C PRO A 53 -17.91 -66.17 -2.21
N TYR A 54 -16.89 -67.03 -2.16
CA TYR A 54 -15.50 -66.62 -2.10
C TYR A 54 -15.01 -66.28 -3.51
N GLN A 55 -14.46 -65.10 -3.70
CA GLN A 55 -13.63 -64.74 -4.84
C GLN A 55 -12.19 -65.22 -4.61
N LEU A 56 -11.50 -65.53 -5.70
CA LEU A 56 -10.11 -65.99 -5.70
C LEU A 56 -9.26 -64.96 -6.43
N TYR A 57 -8.14 -64.55 -5.83
CA TYR A 57 -7.16 -63.67 -6.45
C TYR A 57 -5.78 -64.29 -6.36
N GLN A 58 -5.03 -64.30 -7.46
CA GLN A 58 -3.63 -64.73 -7.44
C GLN A 58 -2.75 -63.55 -7.07
N ALA A 59 -1.97 -63.69 -5.99
CA ALA A 59 -1.04 -62.67 -5.56
C ALA A 59 -0.03 -62.39 -6.67
N ALA A 60 -0.08 -61.19 -7.21
CA ALA A 60 0.73 -60.77 -8.35
C ALA A 60 1.55 -59.54 -7.97
N ARG A 61 2.72 -59.40 -8.61
CA ARG A 61 3.53 -58.19 -8.48
C ARG A 61 2.95 -57.09 -9.36
N GLN A 62 2.74 -55.92 -8.77
CA GLN A 62 2.30 -54.73 -9.48
C GLN A 62 2.88 -53.47 -8.85
N ASN A 63 2.80 -52.35 -9.57
CA ASN A 63 3.19 -51.07 -9.04
C ASN A 63 2.08 -50.54 -8.13
N LEU A 64 2.43 -50.25 -6.88
CA LEU A 64 1.51 -49.73 -5.87
C LEU A 64 1.83 -48.26 -5.61
N THR A 65 0.89 -47.38 -5.90
CA THR A 65 1.00 -45.96 -5.54
C THR A 65 0.07 -45.67 -4.37
N VAL A 66 0.64 -45.11 -3.30
CA VAL A 66 -0.11 -44.60 -2.15
C VAL A 66 -0.41 -43.14 -2.41
N SER A 67 -1.69 -42.82 -2.48
CA SER A 67 -2.14 -41.47 -2.74
C SER A 67 -3.23 -41.05 -1.78
N VAL A 68 -3.29 -39.75 -1.50
CA VAL A 68 -4.36 -39.12 -0.72
C VAL A 68 -5.10 -38.18 -1.65
N SER A 69 -6.40 -38.44 -1.86
CA SER A 69 -7.24 -37.64 -2.73
C SER A 69 -8.21 -36.78 -1.94
N GLY A 70 -8.48 -35.58 -2.44
CA GLY A 70 -9.52 -34.70 -1.94
C GLY A 70 -10.06 -33.79 -3.03
N SER A 71 -11.09 -33.02 -2.68
CA SER A 71 -11.66 -32.00 -3.54
C SER A 71 -11.47 -30.62 -2.92
N ALA A 72 -11.13 -29.64 -3.73
CA ALA A 72 -10.93 -28.26 -3.29
C ALA A 72 -11.35 -27.27 -4.37
N THR A 73 -11.52 -26.01 -3.98
CA THR A 73 -11.73 -24.91 -4.92
C THR A 73 -10.41 -24.21 -5.18
N LEU A 74 -10.14 -23.86 -6.44
CA LEU A 74 -8.98 -23.07 -6.81
C LEU A 74 -9.18 -21.60 -6.39
N GLU A 75 -8.18 -21.02 -5.77
CA GLU A 75 -8.10 -19.63 -5.35
C GLU A 75 -6.88 -18.97 -6.01
N PRO A 76 -6.89 -17.65 -6.23
CA PRO A 76 -5.69 -16.94 -6.69
C PRO A 76 -4.59 -16.96 -5.62
N ALA A 77 -3.36 -16.61 -6.00
CA ALA A 77 -2.23 -16.53 -5.07
C ALA A 77 -2.50 -15.51 -3.94
N ASP A 78 -3.11 -14.39 -4.33
CA ASP A 78 -3.59 -13.30 -3.49
C ASP A 78 -4.81 -12.65 -4.17
N SER A 79 -5.68 -12.03 -3.38
CA SER A 79 -6.81 -11.28 -3.90
C SER A 79 -7.03 -10.00 -3.10
N TYR A 80 -7.36 -8.92 -3.80
CA TYR A 80 -7.67 -7.65 -3.16
C TYR A 80 -9.00 -7.09 -3.65
N GLN A 81 -9.87 -6.77 -2.69
CA GLN A 81 -11.13 -6.07 -2.93
C GLN A 81 -10.90 -4.58 -2.70
N VAL A 82 -10.91 -3.83 -3.79
CA VAL A 82 -10.72 -2.37 -3.78
C VAL A 82 -11.99 -1.73 -3.26
N THR A 83 -11.89 -1.01 -2.15
CA THR A 83 -12.98 -0.24 -1.54
C THR A 83 -12.55 1.21 -1.36
N THR A 84 -13.49 2.12 -1.10
CA THR A 84 -13.18 3.52 -0.80
C THR A 84 -13.91 3.99 0.44
N LEU A 85 -13.26 4.87 1.20
CA LEU A 85 -13.86 5.55 2.35
C LEU A 85 -14.52 6.87 1.95
N ILE A 86 -14.19 7.40 0.77
CA ILE A 86 -14.61 8.72 0.32
C ILE A 86 -15.85 8.59 -0.57
N SER A 87 -16.85 9.42 -0.27
CA SER A 87 -18.04 9.59 -1.12
C SER A 87 -17.74 10.64 -2.20
N GLY A 88 -18.14 10.38 -3.44
CA GLY A 88 -17.85 11.26 -4.56
C GLY A 88 -18.36 10.70 -5.88
N THR A 89 -18.08 11.42 -6.96
CA THR A 89 -18.32 10.93 -8.32
C THR A 89 -16.99 10.47 -8.91
N ILE A 90 -16.99 9.31 -9.57
CA ILE A 90 -15.81 8.82 -10.28
C ILE A 90 -15.63 9.68 -11.54
N GLN A 91 -14.51 10.37 -11.65
CA GLN A 91 -14.16 11.19 -12.80
C GLN A 91 -13.54 10.33 -13.91
N ASP A 92 -12.64 9.42 -13.55
CA ASP A 92 -11.96 8.53 -14.50
C ASP A 92 -11.74 7.13 -13.93
N ALA A 93 -11.71 6.14 -14.81
CA ALA A 93 -11.49 4.73 -14.48
C ALA A 93 -10.69 4.03 -15.61
N PRO A 94 -9.37 4.30 -15.72
CA PRO A 94 -8.54 3.97 -16.89
C PRO A 94 -8.07 2.50 -16.92
N PHE A 95 -8.95 1.56 -16.57
CA PHE A 95 -8.68 0.13 -16.62
C PHE A 95 -9.93 -0.63 -17.09
N GLU A 96 -9.75 -1.83 -17.60
CA GLU A 96 -10.86 -2.69 -18.04
C GLU A 96 -10.80 -4.04 -17.35
N GLU A 97 -11.94 -4.74 -17.29
CA GLU A 97 -11.99 -6.12 -16.80
C GLU A 97 -11.11 -7.02 -17.68
N GLY A 98 -10.34 -7.90 -17.04
CA GLY A 98 -9.35 -8.76 -17.69
C GLY A 98 -8.00 -8.08 -17.98
N ALA A 99 -7.86 -6.77 -17.73
CA ALA A 99 -6.58 -6.09 -17.88
C ALA A 99 -5.62 -6.41 -16.73
N MET A 100 -4.32 -6.47 -17.04
CA MET A 100 -3.26 -6.56 -16.04
C MET A 100 -2.93 -5.17 -15.51
N VAL A 101 -2.86 -5.03 -14.19
CA VAL A 101 -2.51 -3.81 -13.48
C VAL A 101 -1.31 -4.05 -12.57
N GLU A 102 -0.43 -3.05 -12.48
CA GLU A 102 0.71 -3.08 -11.57
C GLU A 102 0.34 -2.50 -10.21
N LYS A 103 1.08 -2.88 -9.18
CA LYS A 103 1.00 -2.24 -7.86
C LYS A 103 1.27 -0.74 -7.98
N GLY A 104 0.35 0.06 -7.44
CA GLY A 104 0.35 1.52 -7.50
C GLY A 104 -0.33 2.10 -8.75
N ALA A 105 -0.78 1.27 -9.70
CA ALA A 105 -1.51 1.74 -10.87
C ALA A 105 -2.82 2.41 -10.46
N LEU A 106 -3.17 3.51 -11.13
CA LEU A 106 -4.43 4.23 -10.91
C LEU A 106 -5.61 3.37 -11.38
N LEU A 107 -6.57 3.12 -10.49
CA LEU A 107 -7.80 2.42 -10.82
C LEU A 107 -8.94 3.41 -10.99
N TYR A 108 -9.20 4.24 -9.98
CA TYR A 108 -10.27 5.23 -10.03
C TYR A 108 -9.74 6.59 -9.58
N ALA A 109 -10.04 7.62 -10.36
CA ALA A 109 -9.87 9.01 -9.95
C ALA A 109 -11.23 9.59 -9.62
N MET A 110 -11.44 10.03 -8.38
CA MET A 110 -12.65 10.72 -7.96
C MET A 110 -12.53 12.24 -8.19
N ASP A 111 -13.68 12.89 -8.28
CA ASP A 111 -13.73 14.35 -8.30
C ASP A 111 -13.16 14.93 -7.00
N HIS A 112 -12.05 15.65 -7.13
CA HIS A 112 -11.21 16.11 -6.02
C HIS A 112 -11.17 17.64 -5.92
N SER A 113 -12.10 18.37 -6.56
CA SER A 113 -12.10 19.84 -6.54
C SER A 113 -12.12 20.40 -5.12
N ASP A 114 -12.96 19.84 -4.25
CA ASP A 114 -13.12 20.29 -2.86
C ASP A 114 -11.87 19.98 -2.01
N ALA A 115 -11.25 18.83 -2.25
CA ALA A 115 -10.01 18.44 -1.58
C ALA A 115 -8.83 19.32 -2.03
N GLN A 116 -8.75 19.64 -3.33
CA GLN A 116 -7.74 20.54 -3.88
C GLN A 116 -7.88 21.94 -3.29
N ASP A 117 -9.10 22.46 -3.17
CA ASP A 117 -9.35 23.75 -2.52
C ASP A 117 -9.00 23.73 -1.03
N SER A 118 -9.19 22.60 -0.35
CA SER A 118 -8.72 22.40 1.02
C SER A 118 -7.19 22.49 1.12
N VAL A 119 -6.47 21.82 0.23
CA VAL A 119 -4.99 21.88 0.14
C VAL A 119 -4.53 23.31 -0.12
N ASN A 120 -5.17 24.02 -1.06
CA ASN A 120 -4.83 25.40 -1.39
C ASN A 120 -4.98 26.33 -0.17
N ARG A 121 -6.09 26.22 0.58
CA ARG A 121 -6.31 26.99 1.81
C ARG A 121 -5.29 26.65 2.90
N ALA A 122 -4.96 25.38 3.08
CA ALA A 122 -3.99 24.95 4.08
C ALA A 122 -2.57 25.43 3.73
N ASN A 123 -2.19 25.41 2.44
CA ASN A 123 -0.92 25.95 1.98
C ASN A 123 -0.81 27.46 2.16
N LEU A 124 -1.89 28.21 1.89
CA LEU A 124 -1.93 29.64 2.16
C LEU A 124 -1.76 29.94 3.65
N SER A 125 -2.42 29.18 4.52
CA SER A 125 -2.25 29.30 5.97
C SER A 125 -0.81 28.99 6.43
N ARG A 126 -0.18 27.96 5.84
CA ARG A 126 1.23 27.64 6.08
C ARG A 126 2.16 28.79 5.67
N GLU A 127 1.93 29.37 4.50
CA GLU A 127 2.72 30.51 4.00
C GLU A 127 2.56 31.74 4.91
N GLN A 128 1.33 32.05 5.32
CA GLN A 128 1.07 33.12 6.27
C GLN A 128 1.81 32.90 7.61
N ALA A 129 1.74 31.69 8.16
CA ALA A 129 2.44 31.35 9.40
C ALA A 129 3.97 31.40 9.24
N GLN A 130 4.48 31.04 8.06
CA GLN A 130 5.92 31.13 7.75
C GLN A 130 6.38 32.59 7.70
N VAL A 131 5.60 33.48 7.08
CA VAL A 131 5.88 34.91 7.08
C VAL A 131 5.86 35.47 8.51
N SER A 132 4.88 35.08 9.34
CA SER A 132 4.84 35.50 10.75
C SER A 132 6.04 34.98 11.54
N TYR A 133 6.51 33.76 11.30
CA TYR A 133 7.71 33.22 11.93
C TYR A 133 8.97 33.99 11.50
N GLN A 134 9.11 34.29 10.21
CA GLN A 134 10.22 35.09 9.70
C GLN A 134 10.23 36.50 10.30
N GLN A 135 9.08 37.17 10.37
CA GLN A 135 8.96 38.47 11.02
C GLN A 135 9.34 38.44 12.50
N ALA A 136 8.98 37.36 13.21
CA ALA A 136 9.38 37.18 14.61
C ALA A 136 10.90 36.97 14.76
N GLN A 137 11.54 36.27 13.81
CA GLN A 137 13.00 36.12 13.78
C GLN A 137 13.72 37.43 13.43
N GLU A 138 13.20 38.20 12.48
CA GLU A 138 13.74 39.53 12.13
C GLU A 138 13.61 40.52 13.30
N ALA A 139 12.63 40.34 14.18
CA ALA A 139 12.53 41.12 15.42
C ALA A 139 13.65 40.81 16.43
N LEU A 140 14.15 39.57 16.45
CA LEU A 140 15.32 39.19 17.25
C LEU A 140 16.63 39.65 16.60
N HIS A 141 16.71 39.59 15.27
CA HIS A 141 17.92 39.91 14.51
C HIS A 141 17.65 40.97 13.43
N PRO A 142 17.66 42.27 13.80
CA PRO A 142 17.57 43.34 12.82
C PRO A 142 18.72 43.26 11.80
N THR A 143 18.37 43.33 10.51
CA THR A 143 19.33 43.25 9.41
C THR A 143 19.47 44.56 8.65
N ALA A 144 20.61 44.75 7.99
CA ALA A 144 20.88 45.89 7.13
C ALA A 144 19.94 45.92 5.91
N SER A 145 19.14 47.00 5.78
CA SER A 145 18.17 47.15 4.67
C SER A 145 18.84 47.40 3.30
N ILE A 146 20.05 47.94 3.30
CA ILE A 146 20.88 48.20 2.10
C ILE A 146 22.34 47.83 2.40
N SER A 147 23.11 47.48 1.35
CA SER A 147 24.57 47.37 1.44
C SER A 147 25.17 48.77 1.45
N GLY A 148 26.21 49.01 2.25
CA GLY A 148 26.79 50.34 2.36
C GLY A 148 27.73 50.52 3.56
N THR A 149 27.91 51.77 3.99
CA THR A 149 28.67 52.10 5.20
C THR A 149 27.74 52.65 6.27
N ILE A 150 27.95 52.26 7.53
CA ILE A 150 27.22 52.82 8.66
C ILE A 150 27.68 54.26 8.89
N ASN A 151 26.79 55.23 8.68
CA ASN A 151 27.08 56.65 8.91
C ASN A 151 26.88 57.04 10.37
N GLU A 152 25.84 56.49 11.00
CA GLU A 152 25.48 56.83 12.37
C GLU A 152 24.90 55.61 13.09
N VAL A 153 25.31 55.41 14.33
CA VAL A 153 24.82 54.37 15.23
C VAL A 153 24.03 55.07 16.34
N PHE A 154 22.79 54.66 16.57
CA PHE A 154 21.87 55.29 17.52
C PHE A 154 21.78 54.54 18.85
N VAL A 155 22.20 53.28 18.90
CA VAL A 155 22.09 52.41 20.06
C VAL A 155 23.41 51.70 20.34
N HIS A 156 23.67 51.39 21.60
CA HIS A 156 24.85 50.65 22.04
C HIS A 156 24.43 49.37 22.76
N ASP A 157 25.39 48.47 22.95
CA ASP A 157 25.18 47.25 23.72
C ASP A 157 24.75 47.55 25.17
N GLY A 158 23.67 46.90 25.60
CA GLY A 158 23.03 47.14 26.89
C GLY A 158 21.87 48.13 26.86
N ASP A 159 21.65 48.84 25.75
CA ASP A 159 20.53 49.77 25.62
C ASP A 159 19.20 49.02 25.50
N SER A 160 18.16 49.55 26.16
CA SER A 160 16.78 49.09 25.99
C SER A 160 16.12 49.87 24.86
N VAL A 161 15.65 49.15 23.83
CA VAL A 161 14.98 49.73 22.65
C VAL A 161 13.51 49.31 22.59
N SER A 162 12.70 50.11 21.92
CA SER A 162 11.31 49.78 21.60
C SER A 162 11.15 49.55 20.10
N ALA A 163 10.09 48.85 19.70
CA ALA A 163 9.74 48.74 18.29
C ALA A 163 9.63 50.14 17.63
N GLY A 164 10.35 50.35 16.53
CA GLY A 164 10.46 51.63 15.83
C GLY A 164 11.62 52.52 16.29
N THR A 165 12.41 52.13 17.29
CA THR A 165 13.65 52.83 17.64
C THR A 165 14.67 52.69 16.49
N ALA A 166 15.26 53.80 16.06
CA ALA A 166 16.34 53.77 15.07
C ALA A 166 17.58 53.10 15.67
N LEU A 167 18.16 52.13 14.95
CA LEU A 167 19.35 51.38 15.38
C LEU A 167 20.60 51.96 14.72
N ALA A 168 20.59 52.09 13.39
CA ALA A 168 21.70 52.64 12.62
C ALA A 168 21.22 53.22 11.28
N ARG A 169 21.95 54.22 10.80
CA ARG A 169 21.77 54.81 9.46
C ARG A 169 22.86 54.31 8.52
N ILE A 170 22.44 53.60 7.47
CA ILE A 170 23.33 53.04 6.44
C ILE A 170 23.26 53.93 5.20
N MET A 171 24.42 54.18 4.60
CA MET A 171 24.59 54.93 3.36
C MET A 171 24.95 53.96 2.23
N GLY A 172 24.07 53.84 1.25
CA GLY A 172 24.04 52.73 0.28
C GLY A 172 25.03 52.82 -0.86
N SER A 173 25.58 54.00 -1.12
CA SER A 173 26.66 54.15 -2.09
C SER A 173 27.89 54.72 -1.39
N THR A 174 28.99 53.98 -1.52
CA THR A 174 30.31 54.57 -1.39
C THR A 174 30.48 55.67 -2.43
N ASP A 175 29.72 55.69 -3.52
CA ASP A 175 29.78 56.74 -4.53
C ASP A 175 29.01 58.00 -4.13
N LEU A 176 29.67 59.16 -4.10
CA LEU A 176 29.06 60.49 -4.00
C LEU A 176 28.92 61.09 -5.40
N THR A 177 27.76 61.70 -5.69
CA THR A 177 27.57 62.46 -6.92
C THR A 177 27.37 63.94 -6.60
N ILE A 178 28.10 64.79 -7.30
CA ILE A 178 28.05 66.23 -7.08
C ILE A 178 27.93 66.92 -8.43
N ASP A 179 26.94 67.81 -8.53
CA ASP A 179 26.71 68.64 -9.71
C ASP A 179 27.46 69.96 -9.54
N PHE A 180 28.58 70.08 -10.23
CA PHE A 180 29.42 71.28 -10.23
C PHE A 180 29.04 72.17 -11.41
N LEU A 181 29.00 73.48 -11.17
CA LEU A 181 28.83 74.46 -12.24
C LEU A 181 30.18 75.01 -12.64
N PHE A 182 30.55 74.92 -13.91
CA PHE A 182 31.80 75.48 -14.43
C PHE A 182 31.50 76.73 -15.27
N PRO A 183 31.85 77.93 -14.79
CA PRO A 183 31.61 79.17 -15.52
C PRO A 183 32.61 79.29 -16.67
N TYR A 184 32.18 79.85 -17.81
CA TYR A 184 33.02 80.06 -19.00
C TYR A 184 33.58 78.79 -19.66
N ALA A 185 33.07 77.62 -19.28
CA ALA A 185 33.38 76.35 -19.92
C ALA A 185 32.24 75.94 -20.84
N GLU A 186 32.54 75.57 -22.09
CA GLU A 186 31.57 74.96 -23.00
C GLU A 186 31.35 73.48 -22.62
N PRO A 187 30.14 72.91 -22.84
CA PRO A 187 29.89 71.50 -22.59
C PRO A 187 30.86 70.55 -23.29
N SER A 188 31.33 70.94 -24.49
CA SER A 188 32.31 70.21 -25.29
C SER A 188 33.70 70.08 -24.63
N ALA A 189 34.00 70.91 -23.63
CA ALA A 189 35.27 70.88 -22.90
C ALA A 189 35.36 69.71 -21.90
N PHE A 190 34.25 69.03 -21.62
CA PHE A 190 34.16 67.91 -20.70
C PHE A 190 33.68 66.65 -21.41
N TYR A 191 34.20 65.48 -20.99
CA TYR A 191 33.74 64.19 -21.50
C TYR A 191 33.58 63.19 -20.37
N VAL A 192 32.66 62.24 -20.54
CA VAL A 192 32.42 61.16 -19.57
C VAL A 192 33.69 60.32 -19.42
N GLY A 193 34.08 60.04 -18.17
CA GLY A 193 35.33 59.35 -17.85
C GLY A 193 36.53 60.28 -17.58
N GLN A 194 36.39 61.59 -17.72
CA GLN A 194 37.46 62.54 -17.41
C GLN A 194 37.73 62.60 -15.89
N ALA A 195 39.01 62.66 -15.51
CA ALA A 195 39.41 62.80 -14.11
C ALA A 195 39.09 64.20 -13.58
N ALA A 196 38.55 64.24 -12.37
CA ALA A 196 38.17 65.44 -11.64
C ALA A 196 38.81 65.42 -10.25
N THR A 197 39.45 66.52 -9.85
CA THR A 197 39.97 66.68 -8.49
C THR A 197 38.94 67.44 -7.66
N VAL A 198 38.39 66.81 -6.62
CA VAL A 198 37.31 67.37 -5.80
C VAL A 198 37.82 67.71 -4.39
N TYR A 199 37.58 68.95 -3.97
CA TYR A 199 37.90 69.48 -2.65
C TYR A 199 36.61 69.55 -1.83
N ILE A 200 36.50 68.71 -0.80
CA ILE A 200 35.32 68.61 0.05
C ILE A 200 35.60 69.34 1.36
N GLY A 201 34.79 70.35 1.72
CA GLY A 201 34.91 71.07 2.99
C GLY A 201 36.34 71.50 3.36
N GLU A 202 36.77 71.16 4.57
CA GLU A 202 38.13 71.40 5.10
C GLU A 202 39.03 70.16 5.06
N PHE A 203 38.73 69.17 4.20
CA PHE A 203 39.58 67.98 4.11
C PHE A 203 40.98 68.33 3.63
N GLU A 204 41.99 67.73 4.28
CA GLU A 204 43.41 68.04 4.06
C GLU A 204 43.92 67.57 2.68
N ALA A 205 43.29 66.56 2.09
CA ALA A 205 43.63 66.02 0.77
C ALA A 205 42.43 66.03 -0.19
N PRO A 206 42.63 66.42 -1.46
CA PRO A 206 41.58 66.35 -2.47
C PRO A 206 41.26 64.88 -2.83
N VAL A 207 39.99 64.61 -3.09
CA VAL A 207 39.49 63.29 -3.49
C VAL A 207 39.41 63.24 -5.01
N GLN A 208 39.87 62.13 -5.60
CA GLN A 208 39.75 61.91 -7.04
C GLN A 208 38.33 61.47 -7.39
N GLY A 209 37.75 62.11 -8.40
CA GLY A 209 36.45 61.80 -8.97
C GLY A 209 36.53 61.62 -10.49
N THR A 210 35.45 61.13 -11.06
CA THR A 210 35.28 60.90 -12.49
C THR A 210 34.02 61.60 -12.98
N VAL A 211 34.10 62.28 -14.12
CA VAL A 211 32.94 62.90 -14.77
C VAL A 211 32.00 61.81 -15.29
N VAL A 212 30.73 61.86 -14.88
CA VAL A 212 29.71 60.86 -15.28
C VAL A 212 28.69 61.45 -16.25
N SER A 213 28.38 62.73 -16.14
CA SER A 213 27.50 63.39 -17.11
C SER A 213 27.83 64.88 -17.23
N VAL A 214 27.63 65.42 -18.42
CA VAL A 214 27.80 66.84 -18.74
C VAL A 214 26.48 67.32 -19.33
N SER A 215 26.03 68.51 -18.94
CA SER A 215 24.82 69.12 -19.49
C SER A 215 24.96 69.38 -20.99
N ASP A 216 23.94 69.05 -21.78
CA ASP A 216 23.90 69.29 -23.24
C ASP A 216 23.84 70.79 -23.62
N SER A 217 23.63 71.67 -22.63
CA SER A 217 23.58 73.13 -22.85
C SER A 217 24.12 73.92 -21.66
N THR A 218 24.54 75.17 -21.93
CA THR A 218 24.97 76.12 -20.90
C THR A 218 23.76 76.80 -20.27
N THR A 219 23.68 76.82 -18.93
CA THR A 219 22.66 77.59 -18.21
C THR A 219 23.24 78.95 -17.78
N ILE A 220 22.42 80.01 -17.87
CA ILE A 220 22.79 81.34 -17.36
C ILE A 220 22.52 81.36 -15.86
N THR A 221 23.57 81.50 -15.05
CA THR A 221 23.45 81.60 -13.59
C THR A 221 22.90 82.98 -13.17
N SER A 222 22.42 83.11 -11.93
CA SER A 222 21.78 84.33 -11.39
C SER A 222 22.65 85.61 -11.42
N ASN A 223 23.94 85.47 -11.74
CA ASN A 223 24.91 86.55 -11.95
C ASN A 223 25.20 86.85 -13.44
N GLY A 224 24.39 86.34 -14.38
CA GLY A 224 24.46 86.63 -15.82
C GLY A 224 25.56 85.90 -16.60
N LYS A 225 26.17 84.84 -16.02
CA LYS A 225 27.27 84.10 -16.65
C LYS A 225 26.81 82.75 -17.21
N SER A 226 27.31 82.36 -18.38
CA SER A 226 27.08 81.03 -18.96
C SER A 226 27.92 79.99 -18.22
N SER A 227 27.26 78.96 -17.67
CA SER A 227 27.90 77.87 -16.94
C SER A 227 27.45 76.51 -17.47
N SER A 228 28.38 75.57 -17.54
CA SER A 228 28.09 74.16 -17.84
C SER A 228 27.96 73.38 -16.54
N SER A 229 26.90 72.60 -16.39
CA SER A 229 26.75 71.68 -15.25
C SER A 229 27.43 70.36 -15.58
N VAL A 230 28.31 69.90 -14.69
CA VAL A 230 29.05 68.65 -14.80
C VAL A 230 28.84 67.84 -13.53
N ARG A 231 28.33 66.63 -13.67
CA ARG A 231 28.19 65.66 -12.58
C ARG A 231 29.47 64.88 -12.44
N VAL A 232 30.09 64.97 -11.27
CA VAL A 232 31.26 64.19 -10.90
C VAL A 232 30.86 63.14 -9.87
N LYS A 233 31.27 61.90 -10.12
CA LYS A 233 31.16 60.77 -9.20
C LYS A 233 32.51 60.55 -8.50
N LEU A 234 32.52 60.38 -7.20
CA LEU A 234 33.75 60.13 -6.43
C LEU A 234 33.47 59.15 -5.29
N ASP A 235 34.49 58.43 -4.82
CA ASP A 235 34.37 57.54 -3.68
C ASP A 235 34.32 58.34 -2.36
N ASN A 236 33.31 58.08 -1.55
CA ASN A 236 33.11 58.62 -0.22
C ASN A 236 34.23 58.09 0.67
N PRO A 237 35.07 58.95 1.25
CA PRO A 237 36.09 58.54 2.20
C PRO A 237 35.52 58.05 3.55
N GLY A 238 34.19 57.92 3.68
CA GLY A 238 33.51 57.25 4.80
C GLY A 238 33.00 58.19 5.90
N VAL A 239 33.25 59.49 5.78
CA VAL A 239 32.93 60.53 6.80
C VAL A 239 32.23 61.76 6.21
N VAL A 240 31.98 61.76 4.90
CA VAL A 240 31.33 62.90 4.22
C VAL A 240 29.81 62.71 4.26
N SER A 241 29.10 63.71 4.78
CA SER A 241 27.64 63.84 4.84
C SER A 241 27.13 65.00 3.95
N ASP A 242 25.82 65.12 3.80
CA ASP A 242 25.13 66.18 3.03
C ASP A 242 25.35 67.61 3.58
N SER A 243 25.83 67.73 4.82
CA SER A 243 26.24 68.99 5.43
C SER A 243 27.53 69.58 4.85
N TYR A 244 28.33 68.78 4.14
CA TYR A 244 29.54 69.26 3.49
C TYR A 244 29.22 69.85 2.12
N THR A 245 30.01 70.83 1.72
CA THR A 245 30.00 71.37 0.36
C THR A 245 31.34 71.09 -0.29
N ALA A 246 31.35 70.94 -1.61
CA ALA A 246 32.57 70.61 -2.35
C ALA A 246 32.79 71.60 -3.49
N SER A 247 34.04 71.72 -3.94
CA SER A 247 34.41 72.35 -5.21
C SER A 247 35.23 71.37 -6.05
N ALA A 248 35.25 71.55 -7.37
CA ALA A 248 35.96 70.64 -8.27
C ALA A 248 36.83 71.38 -9.27
N VAL A 249 37.93 70.73 -9.65
CA VAL A 249 38.82 71.14 -10.73
C VAL A 249 38.87 70.01 -11.75
N ILE A 250 38.53 70.32 -13.00
CA ILE A 250 38.56 69.39 -14.12
C ILE A 250 39.44 69.99 -15.20
N GLY A 251 40.62 69.38 -15.45
CA GLY A 251 41.64 69.96 -16.31
C GLY A 251 42.11 71.31 -15.77
N THR A 252 41.82 72.40 -16.50
CA THR A 252 42.13 73.78 -16.10
C THR A 252 40.90 74.57 -15.60
N TYR A 253 39.72 73.93 -15.56
CA TYR A 253 38.47 74.58 -15.18
C TYR A 253 38.16 74.34 -13.70
N THR A 254 37.78 75.40 -12.99
CA THR A 254 37.38 75.35 -11.57
C THR A 254 35.88 75.61 -11.43
N SER A 255 35.22 74.88 -10.53
CA SER A 255 33.79 75.04 -10.28
C SER A 255 33.47 76.41 -9.66
N TYR A 256 32.27 76.90 -9.92
CA TYR A 256 31.74 78.13 -9.35
C TYR A 256 31.28 77.89 -7.91
N GLY A 257 32.10 78.35 -6.96
CA GLY A 257 31.82 78.19 -5.54
C GLY A 257 31.72 76.73 -5.11
N ASN A 258 31.00 76.50 -4.02
CA ASN A 258 30.81 75.15 -3.49
C ASN A 258 29.41 74.63 -3.85
N SER A 259 29.37 73.40 -4.36
CA SER A 259 28.15 72.65 -4.64
C SER A 259 27.77 71.77 -3.44
N HIS A 260 26.47 71.52 -3.28
CA HIS A 260 25.96 70.59 -2.29
C HIS A 260 26.18 69.15 -2.76
N ILE A 261 26.51 68.28 -1.82
CA ILE A 261 26.77 66.87 -2.10
C ILE A 261 25.46 66.12 -2.15
N THR A 262 25.18 65.44 -3.26
CA THR A 262 24.04 64.52 -3.35
C THR A 262 24.53 63.14 -2.95
N MET A 263 24.18 62.74 -1.74
CA MET A 263 24.42 61.40 -1.22
C MET A 263 23.60 60.38 -2.03
N GLY A 264 24.13 59.17 -2.20
CA GLY A 264 23.29 58.06 -2.67
C GLY A 264 22.28 57.60 -1.62
N SER A 265 21.49 56.60 -1.99
CA SER A 265 20.38 56.07 -1.17
C SER A 265 20.80 55.84 0.28
N SER A 266 20.09 56.45 1.23
CA SER A 266 20.27 56.20 2.67
C SER A 266 19.08 55.40 3.20
N ALA A 267 19.33 54.53 4.19
CA ALA A 267 18.29 53.78 4.88
C ALA A 267 18.61 53.70 6.38
N THR A 268 17.61 54.01 7.21
CA THR A 268 17.69 53.80 8.65
C THR A 268 17.09 52.44 8.98
N VAL A 269 17.86 51.61 9.69
CA VAL A 269 17.39 50.34 10.22
C VAL A 269 16.74 50.61 11.57
N TYR A 270 15.52 50.09 11.76
CA TYR A 270 14.75 50.24 12.99
C TYR A 270 14.65 48.90 13.73
N ALA A 271 14.52 48.96 15.05
CA ALA A 271 14.18 47.80 15.86
C ALA A 271 12.76 47.34 15.54
N SER A 272 12.58 46.10 15.11
CA SER A 272 11.24 45.53 14.85
C SER A 272 10.56 45.03 16.13
N GLY A 273 11.33 44.84 17.21
CA GLY A 273 10.84 44.41 18.52
C GLY A 273 11.43 45.24 19.67
N SER A 274 10.84 45.10 20.85
CA SER A 274 11.32 45.74 22.09
C SER A 274 12.19 44.78 22.89
N GLY A 275 13.33 45.25 23.38
CA GLY A 275 14.28 44.42 24.14
C GLY A 275 15.60 45.11 24.41
N THR A 276 16.57 44.34 24.91
CA THR A 276 17.93 44.82 25.15
C THR A 276 18.81 44.48 23.95
N VAL A 277 19.54 45.48 23.45
CA VAL A 277 20.48 45.32 22.33
C VAL A 277 21.77 44.65 22.82
N THR A 278 22.21 43.64 22.08
CA THR A 278 23.46 42.90 22.32
C THR A 278 24.16 42.60 20.99
N GLY A 279 25.50 42.54 20.99
CA GLY A 279 26.29 42.17 19.83
C GLY A 279 26.31 43.23 18.73
N PHE A 280 26.10 44.50 19.08
CA PHE A 280 26.30 45.63 18.17
C PHE A 280 27.79 46.00 18.13
N ASP A 281 28.59 45.19 17.43
CA ASP A 281 30.05 45.38 17.37
C ASP A 281 30.51 46.37 16.29
N LYS A 282 29.58 46.83 15.43
CA LYS A 282 29.91 47.68 14.28
C LYS A 282 29.95 49.16 14.69
N LEU A 283 31.07 49.82 14.38
CA LEU A 283 31.22 51.26 14.59
C LEU A 283 30.80 52.06 13.35
N ALA A 284 30.53 53.35 13.52
CA ALA A 284 30.38 54.28 12.40
C ALA A 284 31.63 54.21 11.49
N GLY A 285 31.43 54.17 10.18
CA GLY A 285 32.46 53.90 9.17
C GLY A 285 32.63 52.44 8.77
N SER A 286 31.98 51.49 9.46
CA SER A 286 32.03 50.06 9.09
C SER A 286 31.16 49.76 7.87
N SER A 287 31.66 48.92 6.95
CA SER A 287 30.89 48.42 5.82
C SER A 287 29.94 47.28 6.24
N VAL A 288 28.74 47.28 5.68
CA VAL A 288 27.70 46.27 5.87
C VAL A 288 27.10 45.84 4.53
N THR A 289 26.68 44.59 4.46
CA THR A 289 25.98 44.03 3.29
C THR A 289 24.48 43.94 3.54
N LYS A 290 23.66 44.11 2.50
CA LYS A 290 22.21 43.96 2.61
C LYS A 290 21.87 42.58 3.16
N GLY A 291 21.10 42.52 4.25
CA GLY A 291 20.73 41.30 4.96
C GLY A 291 21.71 40.88 6.07
N GLU A 292 22.82 41.59 6.27
CA GLU A 292 23.73 41.34 7.40
C GLU A 292 23.05 41.72 8.72
N VAL A 293 23.13 40.83 9.72
CA VAL A 293 22.60 41.07 11.07
C VAL A 293 23.46 42.14 11.75
N LEU A 294 22.82 43.21 12.24
CA LEU A 294 23.52 44.32 12.89
C LEU A 294 23.69 44.11 14.39
N CYS A 295 22.67 43.54 15.03
CA CYS A 295 22.66 43.24 16.46
C CYS A 295 21.59 42.19 16.77
N THR A 296 21.53 41.78 18.04
CA THR A 296 20.47 40.95 18.58
C THR A 296 19.68 41.75 19.61
N VAL A 297 18.36 41.82 19.42
CA VAL A 297 17.44 42.46 20.37
C VAL A 297 16.73 41.37 21.15
N GLU A 298 17.17 41.10 22.37
CA GLU A 298 16.62 40.00 23.17
C GLU A 298 15.59 40.52 24.18
N SER A 299 14.45 39.83 24.24
CA SER A 299 13.47 39.96 25.32
C SER A 299 12.66 38.67 25.48
N GLU A 300 12.06 38.47 26.65
CA GLU A 300 11.11 37.37 26.87
C GLU A 300 9.90 37.46 25.93
N ALA A 301 9.47 38.68 25.58
CA ALA A 301 8.40 38.89 24.62
C ALA A 301 8.76 38.41 23.21
N ILE A 302 9.95 38.74 22.69
CA ILE A 302 10.41 38.28 21.37
C ILE A 302 10.57 36.76 21.34
N ARG A 303 11.17 36.16 22.39
CA ARG A 303 11.29 34.70 22.49
C ARG A 303 9.93 33.99 22.47
N SER A 304 8.98 34.52 23.25
CA SER A 304 7.61 34.00 23.28
C SER A 304 6.91 34.18 21.93
N GLN A 305 7.13 35.30 21.24
CA GLN A 305 6.58 35.55 19.90
C GLN A 305 7.14 34.58 18.85
N ILE A 306 8.45 34.32 18.87
CA ILE A 306 9.09 33.34 17.98
C ILE A 306 8.54 31.94 18.23
N GLU A 307 8.41 31.53 19.49
CA GLU A 307 7.88 30.20 19.83
C GLU A 307 6.41 30.07 19.42
N ASN A 308 5.57 31.08 19.69
CA ASN A 308 4.18 31.09 19.24
C ASN A 308 4.07 31.02 17.71
N ALA A 309 4.89 31.78 16.98
CA ALA A 309 4.90 31.76 15.52
C ALA A 309 5.42 30.42 14.97
N ARG A 310 6.39 29.79 15.64
CA ARG A 310 6.89 28.44 15.32
C ARG A 310 5.78 27.40 15.48
N LEU A 311 5.10 27.40 16.63
CA LEU A 311 3.99 26.47 16.90
C LEU A 311 2.84 26.67 15.91
N SER A 312 2.54 27.92 15.54
CA SER A 312 1.54 28.23 14.52
C SER A 312 1.96 27.68 13.14
N LEU A 313 3.23 27.83 12.75
CA LEU A 313 3.77 27.27 11.51
C LEU A 313 3.72 25.74 11.51
N GLU A 314 4.06 25.09 12.62
CA GLU A 314 3.99 23.65 12.76
C GLU A 314 2.55 23.12 12.63
N SER A 315 1.60 23.77 13.31
CA SER A 315 0.16 23.46 13.18
C SER A 315 -0.36 23.62 11.74
N ALA A 316 0.04 24.70 11.06
CA ALA A 316 -0.35 24.94 9.67
C ALA A 316 0.29 23.93 8.70
N ARG A 317 1.55 23.52 8.96
CA ARG A 317 2.21 22.45 8.20
C ARG A 317 1.51 21.11 8.36
N LEU A 318 1.15 20.73 9.58
CA LEU A 318 0.40 19.50 9.84
C LEU A 318 -0.95 19.53 9.13
N SER A 319 -1.66 20.64 9.20
CA SER A 319 -2.95 20.83 8.53
C SER A 319 -2.82 20.72 6.99
N ALA A 320 -1.75 21.28 6.41
CA ALA A 320 -1.45 21.12 4.97
C ALA A 320 -1.09 19.68 4.60
N SER A 321 -0.36 18.97 5.46
CA SER A 321 -0.04 17.55 5.27
C SER A 321 -1.31 16.69 5.31
N THR A 322 -2.20 16.90 6.29
CA THR A 322 -3.47 16.18 6.37
C THR A 322 -4.34 16.47 5.16
N ALA A 323 -4.45 17.74 4.74
CA ALA A 323 -5.21 18.09 3.54
C ALA A 323 -4.64 17.43 2.27
N SER A 324 -3.31 17.31 2.17
CA SER A 324 -2.65 16.65 1.03
C SER A 324 -2.88 15.14 1.04
N GLY A 325 -2.81 14.48 2.20
CA GLY A 325 -3.14 13.06 2.32
C GLY A 325 -4.60 12.78 1.95
N ASN A 326 -5.53 13.61 2.43
CA ASN A 326 -6.94 13.50 2.05
C ASN A 326 -7.17 13.70 0.54
N LEU A 327 -6.31 14.45 -0.16
CA LEU A 327 -6.37 14.61 -1.62
C LEU A 327 -5.87 13.35 -2.33
N GLU A 328 -4.79 12.74 -1.83
CA GLU A 328 -4.26 11.47 -2.38
C GLU A 328 -5.29 10.34 -2.28
N ASP A 329 -6.11 10.31 -1.23
CA ASP A 329 -7.18 9.32 -1.05
C ASP A 329 -8.27 9.38 -2.16
N TYR A 330 -8.38 10.47 -2.93
CA TYR A 330 -9.29 10.55 -4.09
C TYR A 330 -8.76 9.76 -5.30
N ASN A 331 -7.48 9.41 -5.32
CA ASN A 331 -6.87 8.56 -6.32
C ASN A 331 -6.73 7.14 -5.77
N ILE A 332 -7.68 6.29 -6.14
CA ILE A 332 -7.71 4.89 -5.71
C ILE A 332 -6.75 4.10 -6.60
N THR A 333 -5.69 3.57 -6.00
CA THR A 333 -4.65 2.80 -6.69
C THR A 333 -4.70 1.32 -6.34
N SER A 334 -4.09 0.48 -7.17
CA SER A 334 -4.00 -0.97 -6.92
C SER A 334 -2.94 -1.28 -5.85
N PRO A 335 -3.26 -1.99 -4.76
CA PRO A 335 -2.27 -2.35 -3.74
C PRO A 335 -1.42 -3.58 -4.12
N ILE A 336 -1.87 -4.38 -5.09
CA ILE A 336 -1.19 -5.57 -5.61
C ILE A 336 -1.04 -5.47 -7.13
N SER A 337 -0.06 -6.17 -7.69
CA SER A 337 -0.01 -6.40 -9.14
C SER A 337 -0.86 -7.62 -9.46
N GLY A 338 -1.70 -7.55 -10.49
CA GLY A 338 -2.62 -8.64 -10.81
C GLY A 338 -3.54 -8.33 -11.97
N THR A 339 -4.50 -9.22 -12.20
CA THR A 339 -5.53 -9.06 -13.24
C THR A 339 -6.83 -8.58 -12.61
N VAL A 340 -7.48 -7.61 -13.24
CA VAL A 340 -8.79 -7.11 -12.82
C VAL A 340 -9.85 -8.15 -13.17
N ILE A 341 -10.57 -8.64 -12.16
CA ILE A 341 -11.61 -9.66 -12.30
C ILE A 341 -12.99 -9.04 -12.41
N GLU A 342 -13.25 -8.02 -11.59
CA GLU A 342 -14.53 -7.32 -11.56
C GLU A 342 -14.29 -5.80 -11.55
N LYS A 343 -15.11 -5.07 -12.32
CA LYS A 343 -15.20 -3.61 -12.33
C LYS A 343 -16.65 -3.22 -12.09
N ASN A 344 -17.00 -2.99 -10.83
CA ASN A 344 -18.38 -2.73 -10.43
C ASN A 344 -18.83 -1.28 -10.70
N PHE A 345 -17.89 -0.36 -10.93
CA PHE A 345 -18.17 1.06 -11.13
C PHE A 345 -17.48 1.61 -12.38
N LYS A 346 -18.07 2.64 -12.97
CA LYS A 346 -17.60 3.31 -14.19
C LYS A 346 -17.45 4.81 -13.97
N ALA A 347 -16.73 5.47 -14.88
CA ALA A 347 -16.65 6.92 -14.89
C ALA A 347 -18.06 7.54 -14.99
N GLY A 348 -18.35 8.49 -14.12
CA GLY A 348 -19.67 9.11 -13.95
C GLY A 348 -20.53 8.49 -12.84
N ASP A 349 -20.18 7.32 -12.32
CA ASP A 349 -20.92 6.71 -11.22
C ASP A 349 -20.64 7.41 -9.90
N LYS A 350 -21.67 7.45 -9.03
CA LYS A 350 -21.58 8.01 -7.69
C LYS A 350 -21.30 6.91 -6.67
N VAL A 351 -20.31 7.17 -5.83
CA VAL A 351 -19.88 6.31 -4.73
C VAL A 351 -20.20 7.02 -3.41
N ASP A 352 -20.71 6.27 -2.45
CA ASP A 352 -21.05 6.68 -1.09
C ASP A 352 -20.14 6.01 -0.04
N GLY A 353 -18.82 6.17 -0.22
CA GLY A 353 -17.80 5.64 0.68
C GLY A 353 -17.97 4.14 0.95
N VAL A 354 -17.88 3.76 2.23
CA VAL A 354 -17.95 2.36 2.69
C VAL A 354 -19.24 1.65 2.27
N SER A 355 -20.35 2.39 2.16
CA SER A 355 -21.67 1.83 1.84
C SER A 355 -21.77 1.32 0.40
N SER A 356 -20.84 1.71 -0.47
CA SER A 356 -20.85 1.31 -1.89
C SER A 356 -20.30 -0.09 -2.13
N GLY A 357 -19.66 -0.68 -1.13
CA GLY A 357 -19.03 -2.00 -1.24
C GLY A 357 -17.78 -1.99 -2.12
N THR A 358 -17.58 -3.07 -2.85
CA THR A 358 -16.35 -3.33 -3.62
C THR A 358 -16.39 -2.66 -4.98
N LEU A 359 -15.44 -1.77 -5.25
CA LEU A 359 -15.32 -1.04 -6.52
C LEU A 359 -14.71 -1.91 -7.62
N ALA A 360 -13.66 -2.66 -7.28
CA ALA A 360 -13.01 -3.59 -8.19
C ALA A 360 -12.37 -4.76 -7.41
N VAL A 361 -12.20 -5.88 -8.08
CA VAL A 361 -11.53 -7.06 -7.53
C VAL A 361 -10.31 -7.37 -8.39
N ILE A 362 -9.15 -7.52 -7.74
CA ILE A 362 -7.88 -7.78 -8.41
C ILE A 362 -7.31 -9.08 -7.85
N TYR A 363 -6.96 -10.01 -8.75
CA TYR A 363 -6.34 -11.28 -8.39
C TYR A 363 -4.89 -11.32 -8.84
N ASP A 364 -4.00 -11.76 -7.95
CA ASP A 364 -2.67 -12.21 -8.32
C ASP A 364 -2.78 -13.64 -8.87
N LEU A 365 -2.63 -13.77 -10.18
CA LEU A 365 -2.69 -15.04 -10.91
C LEU A 365 -1.28 -15.64 -11.13
N SER A 366 -0.25 -15.21 -10.41
CA SER A 366 1.10 -15.80 -10.53
C SER A 366 1.14 -17.30 -10.23
N CYS A 367 0.27 -17.76 -9.34
CA CYS A 367 -0.04 -19.16 -9.12
C CYS A 367 -1.50 -19.29 -8.63
N LEU A 368 -2.07 -20.49 -8.73
CA LEU A 368 -3.32 -20.81 -8.06
C LEU A 368 -3.03 -21.64 -6.81
N LYS A 369 -3.78 -21.37 -5.76
CA LYS A 369 -3.73 -22.12 -4.50
C LYS A 369 -5.02 -22.90 -4.34
N MET A 370 -4.96 -23.98 -3.60
CA MET A 370 -6.14 -24.68 -3.14
C MET A 370 -5.89 -25.24 -1.75
N GLU A 371 -6.93 -25.31 -0.95
CA GLU A 371 -6.90 -25.94 0.36
C GLU A 371 -7.68 -27.24 0.31
N MET A 372 -6.98 -28.35 0.50
CA MET A 372 -7.55 -29.69 0.48
C MET A 372 -7.55 -30.27 1.89
N ASP A 373 -8.72 -30.67 2.36
CA ASP A 373 -8.88 -31.34 3.65
C ASP A 373 -8.35 -32.78 3.58
N VAL A 374 -7.36 -33.10 4.41
CA VAL A 374 -6.79 -34.45 4.55
C VAL A 374 -7.12 -35.02 5.93
N SER A 375 -7.63 -36.25 5.99
CA SER A 375 -7.98 -36.91 7.25
C SER A 375 -6.78 -37.08 8.19
N GLU A 376 -7.02 -37.02 9.51
CA GLU A 376 -6.04 -37.34 10.56
C GLU A 376 -5.34 -38.70 10.37
N LEU A 377 -6.01 -39.68 9.76
CA LEU A 377 -5.41 -41.00 9.50
C LEU A 377 -4.34 -40.97 8.40
N ASP A 378 -4.43 -40.02 7.47
CA ASP A 378 -3.59 -39.94 6.28
C ASP A 378 -2.59 -38.78 6.31
N ILE A 379 -2.80 -37.79 7.18
CA ILE A 379 -1.93 -36.60 7.27
C ILE A 379 -0.47 -36.95 7.57
N GLY A 380 -0.23 -38.05 8.31
CA GLY A 380 1.13 -38.53 8.60
C GLY A 380 1.93 -38.96 7.36
N LYS A 381 1.26 -39.19 6.22
CA LYS A 381 1.87 -39.58 4.93
C LYS A 381 2.15 -38.36 4.03
N VAL A 382 1.58 -37.19 4.35
CA VAL A 382 1.68 -35.97 3.54
C VAL A 382 2.85 -35.11 4.02
N GLN A 383 3.68 -34.65 3.09
CA GLN A 383 4.84 -33.81 3.36
C GLN A 383 4.92 -32.64 2.39
N VAL A 384 5.45 -31.51 2.87
CA VAL A 384 5.71 -30.32 2.05
C VAL A 384 6.68 -30.68 0.92
N GLY A 385 6.37 -30.23 -0.31
CA GLY A 385 7.15 -30.53 -1.51
C GLY A 385 6.69 -31.76 -2.30
N GLN A 386 5.70 -32.52 -1.80
CA GLN A 386 5.13 -33.64 -2.57
C GLN A 386 4.42 -33.15 -3.83
N ARG A 387 4.50 -33.97 -4.88
CA ARG A 387 3.82 -33.74 -6.16
C ARG A 387 2.33 -34.09 -6.01
N VAL A 388 1.50 -33.22 -6.57
CA VAL A 388 0.05 -33.39 -6.59
C VAL A 388 -0.43 -33.43 -8.03
N GLU A 389 -1.27 -34.40 -8.36
CA GLU A 389 -2.00 -34.44 -9.61
C GLU A 389 -3.39 -33.86 -9.43
N ILE A 390 -3.74 -32.89 -10.26
CA ILE A 390 -4.97 -32.12 -10.15
C ILE A 390 -5.78 -32.34 -11.42
N THR A 391 -7.04 -32.70 -11.25
CA THR A 391 -7.99 -32.93 -12.33
C THR A 391 -9.22 -32.06 -12.11
N ALA A 392 -9.75 -31.50 -13.19
CA ALA A 392 -10.95 -30.67 -13.15
C ALA A 392 -12.04 -31.32 -13.98
N ASN A 393 -13.24 -31.48 -13.42
CA ASN A 393 -14.39 -32.00 -14.18
C ASN A 393 -14.73 -31.14 -15.40
N ALA A 394 -14.40 -29.84 -15.33
CA ALA A 394 -14.59 -28.90 -16.43
C ALA A 394 -13.63 -29.10 -17.60
N LEU A 395 -12.47 -29.74 -17.38
CA LEU A 395 -11.42 -30.00 -18.37
C LEU A 395 -11.12 -31.50 -18.40
N PRO A 396 -12.00 -32.32 -19.02
CA PRO A 396 -11.86 -33.77 -19.01
C PRO A 396 -10.63 -34.22 -19.82
N GLY A 397 -9.78 -35.04 -19.18
CA GLY A 397 -8.59 -35.63 -19.80
C GLY A 397 -7.30 -34.86 -19.61
N GLU A 398 -7.34 -33.69 -18.97
CA GLU A 398 -6.15 -32.91 -18.62
C GLU A 398 -5.76 -33.14 -17.15
N VAL A 399 -4.46 -33.37 -16.92
CA VAL A 399 -3.89 -33.51 -15.57
C VAL A 399 -2.90 -32.38 -15.36
N PHE A 400 -3.18 -31.56 -14.35
CA PHE A 400 -2.32 -30.47 -13.92
C PHE A 400 -1.46 -30.93 -12.75
N THR A 401 -0.30 -30.30 -12.58
CA THR A 401 0.66 -30.70 -11.56
C THR A 401 0.88 -29.59 -10.57
N GLY A 402 0.58 -29.85 -9.31
CA GLY A 402 0.81 -28.95 -8.19
C GLY A 402 1.88 -29.47 -7.24
N THR A 403 2.23 -28.64 -6.26
CA THR A 403 3.15 -29.00 -5.17
C THR A 403 2.52 -28.65 -3.83
N VAL A 404 2.68 -29.52 -2.83
CA VAL A 404 2.26 -29.22 -1.45
C VAL A 404 3.13 -28.09 -0.90
N GLU A 405 2.53 -26.92 -0.67
CA GLU A 405 3.21 -25.73 -0.15
C GLU A 405 3.24 -25.76 1.39
N LYS A 406 2.12 -26.13 2.01
CA LYS A 406 1.95 -26.10 3.45
C LYS A 406 0.99 -27.17 3.94
N VAL A 407 1.38 -27.82 5.04
CA VAL A 407 0.49 -28.70 5.81
C VAL A 407 0.12 -27.98 7.10
N SER A 408 -1.16 -27.71 7.31
CA SER A 408 -1.61 -27.01 8.51
C SER A 408 -1.46 -27.90 9.75
N ILE A 409 -0.89 -27.36 10.82
CA ILE A 409 -0.75 -28.05 12.12
C ILE A 409 -2.07 -28.02 12.90
N ASN A 410 -2.95 -27.07 12.59
CA ASN A 410 -4.25 -26.94 13.22
C ASN A 410 -5.29 -27.76 12.44
N GLY A 411 -5.80 -28.84 13.04
CA GLY A 411 -6.87 -29.64 12.48
C GLY A 411 -8.24 -29.04 12.76
N THR A 412 -9.17 -29.23 11.83
CA THR A 412 -10.58 -28.88 11.97
C THR A 412 -11.38 -30.16 12.22
N THR A 413 -12.17 -30.20 13.29
CA THR A 413 -13.04 -31.34 13.59
C THR A 413 -14.48 -31.01 13.20
N THR A 414 -15.03 -31.72 12.21
CA THR A 414 -16.42 -31.57 11.77
C THR A 414 -17.12 -32.91 11.92
N ASN A 415 -18.25 -32.95 12.64
CA ASN A 415 -19.03 -34.17 12.89
C ASN A 415 -18.22 -35.34 13.49
N GLY A 416 -17.17 -35.04 14.26
CA GLY A 416 -16.31 -36.05 14.89
C GLY A 416 -15.17 -36.57 14.00
N PHE A 417 -15.04 -36.08 12.76
CA PHE A 417 -13.90 -36.36 11.88
C PHE A 417 -12.93 -35.19 11.90
N THR A 418 -11.66 -35.45 12.23
CA THR A 418 -10.59 -34.45 12.22
C THR A 418 -9.89 -34.45 10.86
N ASN A 419 -9.89 -33.29 10.21
CA ASN A 419 -9.18 -33.04 8.96
C ASN A 419 -8.10 -31.97 9.17
N TYR A 420 -7.02 -32.06 8.42
CA TYR A 420 -5.95 -31.09 8.39
C TYR A 420 -5.92 -30.45 7.00
N PRO A 421 -6.12 -29.13 6.90
CA PRO A 421 -6.08 -28.46 5.62
C PRO A 421 -4.65 -28.41 5.07
N VAL A 422 -4.48 -28.90 3.84
CA VAL A 422 -3.23 -28.91 3.10
C VAL A 422 -3.32 -27.91 1.95
N THR A 423 -2.45 -26.91 1.95
CA THR A 423 -2.36 -25.90 0.90
C THR A 423 -1.47 -26.42 -0.23
N ILE A 424 -2.01 -26.45 -1.44
CA ILE A 424 -1.36 -26.91 -2.65
C ILE A 424 -1.26 -25.73 -3.62
N SER A 425 -0.07 -25.50 -4.18
CA SER A 425 0.20 -24.46 -5.15
C SER A 425 0.35 -25.04 -6.56
N VAL A 426 -0.26 -24.37 -7.54
CA VAL A 426 -0.25 -24.72 -8.97
C VAL A 426 0.31 -23.54 -9.74
N THR A 427 1.53 -23.67 -10.24
CA THR A 427 2.20 -22.62 -11.03
C THR A 427 1.86 -22.72 -12.51
N ASP A 428 1.78 -23.95 -13.04
CA ASP A 428 1.36 -24.21 -14.42
C ASP A 428 -0.10 -24.66 -14.42
N TYR A 429 -0.99 -23.67 -14.45
CA TYR A 429 -2.42 -23.89 -14.33
C TYR A 429 -3.18 -23.82 -15.67
N GLY A 430 -2.50 -23.51 -16.79
CA GLY A 430 -3.08 -23.56 -18.14
C GLY A 430 -4.44 -22.86 -18.26
N GLU A 431 -5.49 -23.63 -18.55
CA GLU A 431 -6.88 -23.14 -18.68
C GLU A 431 -7.67 -23.11 -17.36
N LEU A 432 -7.09 -23.59 -16.25
CA LEU A 432 -7.72 -23.53 -14.94
C LEU A 432 -7.97 -22.07 -14.54
N LYS A 433 -9.12 -21.83 -13.91
CA LYS A 433 -9.52 -20.52 -13.42
C LYS A 433 -9.77 -20.57 -11.91
N PRO A 434 -9.52 -19.47 -11.20
CA PRO A 434 -10.01 -19.29 -9.84
C PRO A 434 -11.53 -19.55 -9.76
N GLY A 435 -11.96 -20.16 -8.66
CA GLY A 435 -13.34 -20.57 -8.42
C GLY A 435 -13.72 -21.94 -9.00
N MET A 436 -12.85 -22.60 -9.77
CA MET A 436 -13.12 -23.96 -10.25
C MET A 436 -12.96 -25.00 -9.13
N ASN A 437 -13.90 -25.93 -9.06
CA ASN A 437 -13.78 -27.11 -8.20
C ASN A 437 -12.91 -28.16 -8.89
N VAL A 438 -11.89 -28.63 -8.20
CA VAL A 438 -10.93 -29.61 -8.71
C VAL A 438 -10.74 -30.75 -7.72
N SER A 439 -10.32 -31.90 -8.22
CA SER A 439 -9.88 -33.03 -7.42
C SER A 439 -8.36 -33.10 -7.46
N ALA A 440 -7.75 -33.12 -6.28
CA ALA A 440 -6.32 -33.19 -6.10
C ALA A 440 -5.97 -34.56 -5.51
N THR A 441 -4.92 -35.19 -6.05
CA THR A 441 -4.38 -36.46 -5.61
C THR A 441 -2.90 -36.26 -5.27
N ILE A 442 -2.58 -36.28 -3.98
CA ILE A 442 -1.21 -36.17 -3.49
C ILE A 442 -0.57 -37.55 -3.61
N LEU A 443 0.57 -37.65 -4.31
CA LEU A 443 1.34 -38.89 -4.39
C LEU A 443 2.26 -38.98 -3.17
N CYS A 444 1.93 -39.86 -2.23
CA CYS A 444 2.65 -39.99 -0.96
C CYS A 444 3.84 -40.94 -1.05
N ASP A 445 3.64 -42.10 -1.68
CA ASP A 445 4.69 -43.11 -1.85
C ASP A 445 4.39 -43.99 -3.08
N SER A 446 5.42 -44.62 -3.63
CA SER A 446 5.28 -45.55 -4.76
C SER A 446 6.22 -46.73 -4.57
N ALA A 447 5.69 -47.95 -4.67
CA ALA A 447 6.46 -49.18 -4.68
C ALA A 447 6.34 -49.85 -6.05
N GLU A 448 7.48 -50.04 -6.73
CA GLU A 448 7.54 -50.80 -7.98
C GLU A 448 7.66 -52.30 -7.69
N ASN A 449 6.92 -53.13 -8.45
CA ASN A 449 6.94 -54.59 -8.33
C ASN A 449 6.64 -55.13 -6.91
N ALA A 450 5.72 -54.51 -6.19
CA ALA A 450 5.24 -54.97 -4.88
C ALA A 450 4.28 -56.15 -5.03
N LEU A 451 4.39 -57.17 -4.16
CA LEU A 451 3.43 -58.28 -4.13
C LEU A 451 2.14 -57.77 -3.51
N CYS A 452 1.06 -57.72 -4.28
CA CYS A 452 -0.19 -57.11 -3.86
C CYS A 452 -1.34 -58.11 -3.82
N VAL A 453 -2.22 -57.92 -2.84
CA VAL A 453 -3.53 -58.58 -2.76
C VAL A 453 -4.62 -57.52 -2.59
N PRO A 454 -5.88 -57.77 -3.01
CA PRO A 454 -7.00 -56.88 -2.76
C PRO A 454 -7.14 -56.58 -1.26
N VAL A 455 -7.56 -55.37 -0.90
CA VAL A 455 -7.81 -54.97 0.50
C VAL A 455 -8.80 -55.93 1.19
N ASP A 456 -9.83 -56.35 0.45
CA ASP A 456 -10.85 -57.29 0.94
C ASP A 456 -10.30 -58.70 1.24
N ALA A 457 -9.11 -59.02 0.72
CA ALA A 457 -8.46 -60.31 0.95
C ALA A 457 -7.73 -60.40 2.29
N VAL A 458 -7.56 -59.28 3.00
CA VAL A 458 -6.89 -59.23 4.29
C VAL A 458 -7.93 -59.13 5.41
N ALA A 459 -8.02 -60.17 6.23
CA ALA A 459 -8.91 -60.20 7.38
C ALA A 459 -8.32 -59.47 8.61
N ARG A 460 -9.20 -59.09 9.55
CA ARG A 460 -8.79 -58.49 10.83
C ARG A 460 -7.84 -59.44 11.58
N GLY A 461 -6.65 -58.95 11.93
CA GLY A 461 -5.57 -59.76 12.52
C GLY A 461 -4.39 -59.99 11.59
N ASN A 462 -4.35 -59.33 10.42
CA ASN A 462 -3.32 -59.47 9.39
C ASN A 462 -3.20 -60.91 8.90
N THR A 463 -4.34 -61.54 8.61
CA THR A 463 -4.43 -62.89 8.07
C THR A 463 -5.08 -62.89 6.70
N VAL A 464 -4.59 -63.75 5.81
CA VAL A 464 -5.18 -64.03 4.50
C VAL A 464 -5.65 -65.48 4.47
N LEU A 465 -6.73 -65.77 3.76
CA LEU A 465 -7.23 -67.14 3.59
C LEU A 465 -6.57 -67.74 2.35
N VAL A 466 -5.73 -68.75 2.54
CA VAL A 466 -5.10 -69.50 1.45
C VAL A 466 -5.83 -70.84 1.32
N PRO A 467 -6.34 -71.21 0.14
CA PRO A 467 -6.99 -72.49 -0.07
C PRO A 467 -5.95 -73.62 -0.02
N ALA A 468 -6.11 -74.56 0.92
CA ALA A 468 -5.28 -75.75 0.99
C ALA A 468 -5.61 -76.75 -0.15
N ALA A 469 -4.78 -77.78 -0.32
CA ALA A 469 -4.99 -78.80 -1.37
C ALA A 469 -6.38 -79.46 -1.26
N GLY A 470 -7.20 -79.29 -2.31
CA GLY A 470 -8.58 -79.79 -2.36
C GLY A 470 -9.63 -78.88 -1.72
N ALA A 471 -9.30 -77.62 -1.44
CA ALA A 471 -10.25 -76.56 -1.07
C ALA A 471 -10.91 -75.89 -2.29
N LEU A 472 -10.26 -75.95 -3.46
CA LEU A 472 -10.77 -75.42 -4.73
C LEU A 472 -11.53 -76.50 -5.53
N SER A 473 -12.47 -76.08 -6.38
CA SER A 473 -13.14 -76.95 -7.35
C SER A 473 -12.14 -77.55 -8.36
N GLU A 474 -12.51 -78.62 -9.07
CA GLU A 474 -11.64 -79.24 -10.11
C GLU A 474 -11.20 -78.23 -11.19
N ASP A 475 -11.98 -77.16 -11.39
CA ASP A 475 -11.68 -76.07 -12.33
C ASP A 475 -10.85 -74.92 -11.72
N GLY A 476 -10.50 -74.97 -10.43
CA GLY A 476 -9.71 -73.96 -9.72
C GLY A 476 -10.39 -72.60 -9.54
N ALA A 477 -11.65 -72.47 -9.96
CA ALA A 477 -12.35 -71.18 -10.09
C ALA A 477 -13.26 -70.83 -8.91
N SER A 478 -13.47 -71.74 -7.95
CA SER A 478 -14.33 -71.50 -6.79
C SER A 478 -13.89 -72.32 -5.59
N VAL A 479 -14.19 -71.84 -4.38
CA VAL A 479 -13.95 -72.61 -3.14
C VAL A 479 -15.00 -73.72 -3.04
N ALA A 480 -14.57 -74.97 -3.21
CA ALA A 480 -15.41 -76.16 -3.12
C ALA A 480 -15.61 -76.63 -1.67
N ASP A 481 -14.63 -76.40 -0.80
CA ASP A 481 -14.72 -76.70 0.63
C ASP A 481 -14.19 -75.53 1.48
N PRO A 482 -15.08 -74.70 2.05
CA PRO A 482 -14.69 -73.57 2.88
C PRO A 482 -14.04 -74.00 4.21
N SER A 483 -14.15 -75.27 4.60
CA SER A 483 -13.52 -75.84 5.81
C SER A 483 -12.01 -76.03 5.66
N LYS A 484 -11.48 -75.95 4.43
CA LYS A 484 -10.06 -76.16 4.08
C LYS A 484 -9.35 -74.86 3.70
N LEU A 485 -9.92 -73.71 4.05
CA LEU A 485 -9.24 -72.43 3.97
C LEU A 485 -8.30 -72.30 5.17
N GLU A 486 -7.01 -72.11 4.92
CA GLU A 486 -6.01 -71.91 5.96
C GLU A 486 -5.82 -70.41 6.18
N GLU A 487 -6.01 -69.94 7.41
CA GLU A 487 -5.63 -68.60 7.81
C GLU A 487 -4.10 -68.52 7.92
N ARG A 488 -3.48 -67.70 7.07
CA ARG A 488 -2.05 -67.46 7.09
C ARG A 488 -1.77 -66.04 7.54
N GLN A 489 -0.89 -65.90 8.53
CA GLN A 489 -0.46 -64.60 9.02
C GLN A 489 0.49 -63.94 8.01
N VAL A 490 0.23 -62.69 7.67
CA VAL A 490 1.02 -61.90 6.72
C VAL A 490 1.50 -60.59 7.36
N VAL A 491 2.63 -60.09 6.87
CA VAL A 491 3.16 -58.78 7.24
C VAL A 491 2.78 -57.78 6.15
N LEU A 492 1.91 -56.85 6.50
CA LEU A 492 1.40 -55.83 5.59
C LEU A 492 2.42 -54.70 5.43
N GLY A 493 2.54 -54.21 4.20
CA GLY A 493 3.33 -53.04 3.82
C GLY A 493 2.43 -51.85 3.53
N ARG A 494 2.72 -51.14 2.43
CA ARG A 494 1.91 -50.02 1.96
C ARG A 494 0.53 -50.49 1.49
N SER A 495 -0.44 -49.59 1.54
CA SER A 495 -1.79 -49.86 1.02
C SER A 495 -2.33 -48.65 0.27
N ASN A 496 -3.15 -48.92 -0.74
CA ASN A 496 -4.00 -47.94 -1.38
C ASN A 496 -5.47 -48.37 -1.24
N ALA A 497 -6.38 -47.73 -1.98
CA ALA A 497 -7.82 -47.99 -1.87
C ALA A 497 -8.24 -49.40 -2.32
N GLU A 498 -7.45 -50.07 -3.16
CA GLU A 498 -7.83 -51.33 -3.81
C GLU A 498 -6.92 -52.50 -3.43
N TYR A 499 -5.64 -52.25 -3.18
CA TYR A 499 -4.61 -53.26 -2.91
C TYR A 499 -3.75 -52.95 -1.67
N ILE A 500 -3.26 -54.02 -1.03
CA ILE A 500 -2.29 -53.99 0.06
C ILE A 500 -1.03 -54.74 -0.37
N GLU A 501 0.14 -54.15 -0.12
CA GLU A 501 1.45 -54.79 -0.26
C GLU A 501 1.66 -55.83 0.84
N ILE A 502 2.07 -57.05 0.47
CA ILE A 502 2.51 -58.08 1.39
C ILE A 502 4.04 -58.16 1.34
N THR A 503 4.68 -57.88 2.47
CA THR A 503 6.16 -57.92 2.59
C THR A 503 6.67 -59.29 3.01
N SER A 504 5.84 -60.09 3.69
CA SER A 504 6.18 -61.45 4.13
C SER A 504 4.91 -62.26 4.43
N GLY A 505 4.99 -63.58 4.25
CA GLY A 505 3.91 -64.52 4.56
C GLY A 505 3.10 -65.02 3.36
N LEU A 506 3.37 -64.52 2.15
CA LEU A 506 2.75 -64.98 0.91
C LEU A 506 3.77 -64.96 -0.23
N GLU A 507 3.73 -65.97 -1.11
CA GLU A 507 4.57 -66.05 -2.31
C GLU A 507 3.82 -65.58 -3.56
N GLU A 508 4.58 -65.18 -4.59
CA GLU A 508 4.04 -64.78 -5.88
C GLU A 508 3.35 -65.97 -6.57
N GLY A 509 2.11 -65.74 -7.04
CA GLY A 509 1.26 -66.76 -7.64
C GLY A 509 0.41 -67.58 -6.65
N GLU A 510 0.57 -67.40 -5.34
CA GLU A 510 -0.33 -68.03 -4.37
C GLU A 510 -1.74 -67.42 -4.48
N THR A 511 -2.75 -68.28 -4.42
CA THR A 511 -4.16 -67.86 -4.51
C THR A 511 -4.67 -67.49 -3.12
N VAL A 512 -5.31 -66.34 -2.99
CA VAL A 512 -6.02 -65.91 -1.79
C VAL A 512 -7.52 -65.94 -2.04
N ALA A 513 -8.27 -66.47 -1.08
CA ALA A 513 -9.72 -66.52 -1.11
C ALA A 513 -10.27 -65.40 -0.23
N TYR A 514 -11.27 -64.66 -0.72
CA TYR A 514 -11.89 -63.60 0.07
C TYR A 514 -13.35 -63.42 -0.31
N MET A 515 -14.13 -62.91 0.62
CA MET A 515 -15.53 -62.58 0.36
C MET A 515 -15.59 -61.08 0.10
N GLU A 516 -16.25 -60.67 -0.99
CA GLU A 516 -16.61 -59.26 -1.15
C GLU A 516 -17.44 -58.86 0.08
N GLN A 517 -16.88 -57.99 0.92
CA GLN A 517 -17.68 -57.30 1.90
C GLN A 517 -18.50 -56.27 1.13
N SER A 518 -19.78 -56.58 0.89
CA SER A 518 -20.73 -55.57 0.40
C SER A 518 -20.66 -54.38 1.35
N ALA A 519 -20.09 -53.28 0.86
CA ALA A 519 -19.88 -52.06 1.61
C ALA A 519 -21.20 -51.65 2.29
N GLU A 520 -21.28 -51.80 3.61
CA GLU A 520 -22.17 -50.96 4.40
C GLU A 520 -21.66 -49.53 4.20
N VAL A 521 -22.41 -48.76 3.42
CA VAL A 521 -22.28 -47.31 3.30
C VAL A 521 -22.51 -46.73 4.69
N GLY A 522 -21.42 -46.60 5.45
CA GLY A 522 -21.37 -45.80 6.67
C GLY A 522 -21.34 -44.33 6.27
N GLY A 523 -22.39 -43.60 6.67
CA GLY A 523 -22.54 -42.17 6.46
C GLY A 523 -21.91 -41.31 7.54
#